data_AF-A0A0Q6NZR4-F1
#
_entry.id   AF-A0A0Q6NZR4-F1
#
_cell.length_a   1.000
_cell.length_b   1.000
_cell.length_c   1.000
_cell.angle_alpha   90.00
_cell.angle_beta   90.00
_cell.angle_gamma   90.00
#
_symmetry.space_group_name_H-M   'P 1'
#
loop_
_entity.id
_entity.type
_entity.pdbx_description
1 polymer ?
#
loop_
_entity_poly.entity_id
_entity_poly.type
_entity_poly.pdbx_seq_one_letter_code
_entity_poly.pdbx_strand_id
1 'polypeptide(L)'
;MGQVDKRSITLSPELAQAVDDVVAAGEYASAREVIRDALRLWKDRRDLHGYTLEELRKLVQEGIDSGPAQDGQPIMERLRAKCMKMAEAKASTSEVSPASPSSGRP
;
A
#
# COMPACT_ATOMS: atom_id res chain seq x y z
N MET A 1 12.69 -0.35 -28.54
CA MET A 1 13.28 0.92 -28.07
C MET A 1 12.16 1.76 -27.50
N GLY A 2 12.25 2.17 -26.23
CA GLY A 2 11.14 2.88 -25.56
C GLY A 2 10.86 4.21 -26.24
N GLN A 3 9.61 4.45 -26.60
CA GLN A 3 9.17 5.71 -27.20
C GLN A 3 9.36 6.85 -26.18
N VAL A 4 10.03 7.93 -26.60
CA VAL A 4 10.24 9.11 -25.77
C VAL A 4 9.34 10.23 -26.29
N ASP A 5 8.39 10.66 -25.46
CA ASP A 5 7.50 11.77 -25.78
C ASP A 5 8.09 13.09 -25.29
N LYS A 6 8.27 14.06 -26.20
CA LYS A 6 8.74 15.41 -25.86
C LYS A 6 7.56 16.30 -25.48
N ARG A 7 7.63 16.93 -24.31
CA ARG A 7 6.68 17.94 -23.84
C ARG A 7 7.41 19.25 -23.52
N SER A 8 6.75 20.38 -23.77
CA SER A 8 7.21 21.72 -23.35
C SER A 8 6.44 22.12 -22.10
N ILE A 9 7.14 22.58 -21.07
CA ILE A 9 6.56 23.01 -19.80
C ILE A 9 7.07 24.41 -19.45
N THR A 10 6.23 25.22 -18.85
CA THR A 10 6.60 26.54 -18.33
C THR A 10 6.87 26.41 -16.84
N LEU A 11 8.04 26.87 -16.39
CA LEU A 11 8.40 26.92 -14.98
C LEU A 11 8.23 28.36 -14.46
N SER A 12 7.93 28.50 -13.17
CA SER A 12 8.08 29.79 -12.50
C SER A 12 9.56 30.20 -12.49
N PRO A 13 9.88 31.49 -12.41
CA PRO A 13 11.26 31.96 -12.39
C PRO A 13 12.09 31.31 -11.27
N GLU A 14 11.49 31.13 -10.10
CA GLU A 14 12.12 30.47 -8.94
C GLU A 14 12.51 29.03 -9.22
N LEU A 15 11.63 28.25 -9.88
CA LEU A 15 11.89 26.86 -10.22
C LEU A 15 12.90 26.73 -11.35
N ALA A 16 12.85 27.64 -12.34
CA ALA A 16 13.85 27.69 -13.40
C ALA A 16 15.25 27.94 -12.82
N GLN A 17 15.36 28.91 -11.91
CA GLN A 17 16.63 29.22 -11.23
C GLN A 17 17.15 28.02 -10.44
N ALA A 18 16.28 27.35 -9.67
CA ALA A 18 16.68 26.15 -8.93
C ALA A 18 17.22 25.03 -9.84
N VAL A 19 16.64 24.85 -11.04
CA VAL A 19 17.14 23.89 -12.04
C VAL A 19 18.49 24.34 -12.60
N ASP A 20 18.64 25.62 -12.92
CA ASP A 20 19.87 26.17 -13.47
C ASP A 20 21.02 26.10 -12.45
N ASP A 21 20.74 26.33 -11.17
CA ASP A 21 21.73 26.28 -10.08
C ASP A 21 22.34 24.89 -9.91
N VAL A 22 21.51 23.84 -9.87
CA VAL A 22 22.00 22.45 -9.70
C VAL A 22 22.74 21.94 -10.94
N VAL A 23 22.38 22.43 -12.13
CA VAL A 23 23.12 22.13 -13.36
C VAL A 23 24.46 22.87 -13.37
N ALA A 24 24.49 24.14 -12.97
CA ALA A 24 25.71 24.93 -12.87
C ALA A 24 26.68 24.38 -11.80
N ALA A 25 26.15 23.83 -10.71
CA ALA A 25 26.91 23.12 -9.68
C ALA A 25 27.50 21.78 -10.18
N GLY A 26 27.05 21.29 -11.35
CA GLY A 26 27.50 20.03 -11.92
C GLY A 26 26.87 18.79 -11.29
N GLU A 27 25.81 18.95 -10.48
CA GLU A 27 25.07 17.81 -9.91
C GLU A 27 24.30 17.04 -10.98
N TYR A 28 23.88 17.72 -12.04
CA TYR A 28 23.19 17.14 -13.19
C TYR A 28 23.78 17.64 -14.51
N ALA A 29 23.80 16.79 -15.54
CA ALA A 29 24.35 17.15 -16.84
C ALA A 29 23.41 18.06 -17.65
N SER A 30 22.11 18.09 -17.33
CA SER A 30 21.14 18.94 -18.02
C SER A 30 19.84 19.13 -17.23
N ALA A 31 19.11 20.20 -17.55
CA ALA A 31 17.76 20.44 -17.03
C ALA A 31 16.79 19.26 -17.26
N ARG A 32 16.90 18.54 -18.39
CA ARG A 32 16.04 17.37 -18.65
C ARG A 32 16.29 16.23 -17.67
N GLU A 33 17.50 16.11 -17.18
CA GLU A 33 17.87 15.11 -16.19
C GLU A 33 17.30 15.47 -14.83
N VAL A 34 17.45 16.73 -14.41
CA VAL A 34 16.84 17.28 -13.19
C VAL A 34 15.33 17.01 -13.18
N ILE A 35 14.63 17.35 -14.26
CA ILE A 35 13.18 17.16 -14.35
C ILE A 35 12.80 15.66 -14.33
N ARG A 36 13.58 14.79 -14.97
CA ARG A 36 13.32 13.34 -14.93
C ARG A 36 13.46 12.80 -13.51
N ASP A 37 14.50 13.20 -12.80
CA ASP A 37 14.73 12.75 -11.43
C ASP A 37 13.68 13.30 -10.47
N ALA A 38 13.34 14.58 -10.59
CA ALA A 38 12.24 15.19 -9.82
C ALA A 38 10.90 14.47 -10.03
N LEU A 39 10.58 14.10 -11.28
CA LEU A 39 9.37 13.33 -11.59
C LEU A 39 9.43 11.90 -11.06
N ARG A 40 10.62 11.28 -11.03
CA ARG A 40 10.80 9.96 -10.42
C ARG A 40 10.56 10.03 -8.92
N LEU A 41 11.16 10.98 -8.22
CA LEU A 41 10.94 11.20 -6.79
C LEU A 41 9.47 11.52 -6.48
N TRP A 42 8.83 12.33 -7.32
CA TRP A 42 7.40 12.62 -7.21
C TRP A 42 6.54 11.36 -7.34
N LYS A 43 6.85 10.50 -8.32
CA LYS A 43 6.16 9.22 -8.52
C LYS A 43 6.41 8.28 -7.34
N ASP A 44 7.67 8.10 -6.95
CA ASP A 44 8.07 7.23 -5.85
C ASP A 44 7.37 7.65 -4.55
N ARG A 45 7.25 8.96 -4.26
CA ARG A 45 6.48 9.47 -3.11
C ARG A 45 5.00 9.05 -3.17
N ARG A 46 4.41 9.05 -4.36
CA ARG A 46 3.00 8.66 -4.56
C ARG A 46 2.81 7.15 -4.45
N ASP A 47 3.79 6.38 -4.89
CA ASP A 47 3.80 4.91 -4.84
C ASP A 47 4.13 4.39 -3.42
N LEU A 48 4.97 5.12 -2.66
CA LEU A 48 5.36 4.82 -1.26
C LEU A 48 4.17 4.78 -0.29
N HIS A 49 3.02 5.32 -0.66
CA HIS A 49 1.83 5.27 0.19
C HIS A 49 1.19 3.87 0.30
N GLY A 50 1.64 2.86 -0.47
CA GLY A 50 1.08 1.50 -0.47
C GLY A 50 -0.38 1.41 -0.96
N TYR A 51 -1.04 2.56 -1.04
CA TYR A 51 -2.34 2.87 -1.55
C TYR A 51 -2.21 4.22 -2.26
N THR A 52 -2.71 4.32 -3.48
CA THR A 52 -2.88 5.59 -4.18
C THR A 52 -3.84 6.49 -3.40
N LEU A 53 -3.72 7.81 -3.58
CA LEU A 53 -4.66 8.77 -2.99
C LEU A 53 -6.11 8.44 -3.39
N GLU A 54 -6.29 7.99 -4.62
CA GLU A 54 -7.56 7.53 -5.18
C GLU A 54 -8.10 6.29 -4.44
N GLU A 55 -7.26 5.30 -4.16
CA GLU A 55 -7.64 4.11 -3.37
C GLU A 55 -8.00 4.47 -1.92
N LEU A 56 -7.23 5.35 -1.28
CA LEU A 56 -7.54 5.83 0.07
C LEU A 56 -8.89 6.55 0.10
N ARG A 57 -9.17 7.42 -0.88
CA ARG A 57 -10.48 8.10 -1.01
C ARG A 57 -11.62 7.09 -1.16
N LYS A 58 -11.41 6.04 -1.94
CA LYS A 58 -12.39 4.97 -2.12
C LYS A 58 -12.67 4.23 -0.81
N LEU A 59 -11.63 3.83 -0.06
CA LEU A 59 -11.78 3.15 1.23
C LEU A 59 -12.49 4.01 2.26
N VAL A 60 -12.21 5.32 2.29
CA VAL A 60 -12.92 6.27 3.14
C VAL A 60 -14.40 6.35 2.75
N GLN A 61 -14.71 6.45 1.45
CA GLN A 61 -16.09 6.49 0.98
C GLN A 61 -16.84 5.20 1.33
N GLU A 62 -16.22 4.04 1.17
CA GLU A 62 -16.78 2.75 1.61
C GLU A 62 -17.09 2.75 3.11
N GLY A 63 -16.22 3.33 3.94
CA GLY A 63 -16.47 3.52 5.36
C GLY A 63 -17.65 4.45 5.66
N ILE A 64 -17.79 5.56 4.92
CA ILE A 64 -18.95 6.48 5.04
C ILE A 64 -20.25 5.76 4.65
N ASP A 65 -20.21 4.99 3.56
CA ASP A 65 -21.36 4.27 3.03
C ASP A 65 -21.72 3.02 3.88
N SER A 66 -20.81 2.57 4.77
CA SER A 66 -21.02 1.41 5.64
C SER A 66 -22.08 1.61 6.73
N GLY A 67 -22.57 2.84 6.89
CA GLY A 67 -23.62 3.20 7.84
C GLY A 67 -23.11 4.01 9.03
N PRO A 68 -23.98 4.26 10.03
CA PRO A 68 -23.64 5.10 11.17
C PRO A 68 -22.54 4.48 12.03
N ALA A 69 -21.68 5.33 12.59
CA ALA A 69 -20.68 4.91 13.55
C ALA A 69 -21.34 4.25 14.77
N GLN A 70 -20.76 3.14 15.21
CA GLN A 70 -21.22 2.36 16.36
C GLN A 70 -20.20 2.47 17.50
N ASP A 71 -20.64 2.23 18.74
CA ASP A 71 -19.73 2.19 19.89
C ASP A 71 -18.73 1.03 19.75
N GLY A 72 -17.44 1.35 19.89
CA GLY A 72 -16.35 0.43 19.64
C GLY A 72 -16.20 -0.66 20.72
N GLN A 73 -16.42 -0.34 22.00
CA GLN A 73 -16.21 -1.32 23.08
C GLN A 73 -17.10 -2.57 22.95
N PRO A 74 -18.44 -2.47 22.81
CA PRO A 74 -19.29 -3.65 22.70
C PRO A 74 -19.02 -4.46 21.42
N ILE A 75 -18.64 -3.80 20.32
CA ILE A 75 -18.28 -4.50 19.07
C ILE A 75 -16.98 -5.29 19.24
N MET A 76 -15.97 -4.70 19.88
CA MET A 76 -14.68 -5.35 20.09
C MET A 76 -14.77 -6.52 21.07
N GLU A 77 -15.60 -6.42 22.10
CA GLU A 77 -15.92 -7.54 23.00
C GLU A 77 -16.57 -8.71 22.24
N ARG A 78 -17.60 -8.42 21.43
CA ARG A 78 -18.25 -9.42 20.59
C ARG A 78 -17.26 -10.07 19.61
N LEU A 79 -16.38 -9.27 19.00
CA LEU A 79 -15.37 -9.75 18.06
C LEU A 79 -14.37 -10.69 18.74
N ARG A 80 -13.85 -10.31 19.91
CA ARG A 80 -12.94 -11.14 20.72
C ARG A 80 -13.59 -12.46 21.13
N ALA A 81 -14.83 -12.42 21.61
CA ALA A 81 -15.57 -13.63 21.97
C ALA A 81 -15.77 -14.56 20.76
N LYS A 82 -16.04 -14.00 19.57
CA LYS A 82 -16.14 -14.79 18.34
C LYS A 82 -14.80 -15.43 17.95
N CYS A 83 -13.70 -14.69 18.02
CA CYS A 83 -12.36 -15.21 17.72
C CYS A 83 -11.94 -16.33 18.67
N MET A 84 -12.23 -16.21 19.98
CA MET A 84 -11.94 -17.28 20.96
C MET A 84 -12.69 -18.58 20.64
N LYS A 85 -14.00 -18.49 20.36
CA LYS A 85 -14.80 -19.65 19.96
C LYS A 85 -14.27 -20.32 18.69
N MET A 86 -13.83 -19.53 17.72
CA MET A 86 -13.24 -20.07 16.49
C MET A 86 -11.89 -20.77 16.74
N ALA A 87 -11.08 -20.26 17.67
CA ALA A 87 -9.82 -20.89 18.06
C ALA A 87 -10.05 -22.23 18.78
N GLU A 88 -11.02 -22.29 19.70
CA GLU A 88 -11.41 -23.51 20.43
C GLU A 88 -11.98 -24.58 19.48
N ALA A 89 -12.82 -24.19 18.52
CA ALA A 89 -13.35 -25.09 17.49
C ALA A 89 -12.24 -25.63 16.57
N LYS A 90 -11.25 -24.80 16.24
CA LYS A 90 -10.09 -25.22 15.44
C LYS A 90 -9.19 -26.20 16.20
N ALA A 91 -9.01 -26.02 17.51
CA ALA A 91 -8.22 -26.91 18.36
C ALA A 91 -8.87 -28.31 18.49
N SER A 92 -10.18 -28.35 18.73
CA SER A 92 -10.96 -29.59 18.89
C SER A 92 -11.14 -30.40 17.60
N THR A 93 -10.93 -29.79 16.43
CA THR A 93 -10.96 -30.51 15.14
C THR A 93 -9.65 -31.26 14.85
N SER A 94 -8.55 -30.97 15.56
CA SER A 94 -7.25 -31.65 15.33
C SER A 94 -7.01 -32.91 16.17
N GLU A 95 -7.87 -33.23 17.15
CA GLU A 95 -7.69 -34.39 18.03
C GLU A 95 -8.38 -35.68 17.56
N VAL A 96 -9.15 -35.68 16.47
CA VAL A 96 -9.82 -36.88 15.95
C VAL A 96 -9.14 -37.36 14.66
N SER A 97 -7.91 -37.88 14.78
CA SER A 97 -7.31 -38.76 13.78
C SER A 97 -7.32 -40.19 14.33
N PRO A 98 -8.16 -41.11 13.84
CA PRO A 98 -8.12 -42.48 14.30
C PRO A 98 -6.90 -43.17 13.70
N ALA A 99 -5.97 -43.56 14.56
CA ALA A 99 -4.87 -44.46 14.24
C ALA A 99 -5.42 -45.71 13.53
N SER A 100 -4.94 -45.93 12.30
CA SER A 100 -5.17 -47.19 11.59
C SER A 100 -4.43 -48.32 12.33
N PRO A 101 -5.09 -49.44 12.69
CA PRO A 101 -4.37 -50.58 13.22
C PRO A 101 -3.66 -51.29 12.05
N SER A 102 -2.34 -51.14 12.02
CA SER A 102 -1.45 -52.04 11.27
C SER A 102 -1.64 -53.45 11.82
N SER A 103 -2.41 -54.28 11.11
CA SER A 103 -2.44 -55.73 11.35
C SER A 103 -1.39 -56.36 10.45
N GLY A 104 -0.33 -56.84 11.09
CA GLY A 104 0.71 -57.65 10.48
C GLY A 104 0.14 -58.98 9.99
N ARG A 105 0.74 -59.47 8.90
CA ARG A 105 0.52 -60.82 8.40
C ARG A 105 1.88 -61.52 8.40
N PRO A 106 2.02 -62.72 8.97
CA PRO A 106 3.14 -63.58 8.63
C PRO A 106 2.99 -64.12 7.19
#